data_AF-A0A381DGW8-F1
#
_entry.id   AF-A0A381DGW8-F1
#
_cell.length_a   1.000
_cell.length_b   1.000
_cell.length_c   1.000
_cell.angle_alpha   90.00
_cell.angle_beta   90.00
_cell.angle_gamma   90.00
#
_symmetry.space_group_name_H-M   'P 1'
#
loop_
_entity.id
_entity.type
_entity.pdbx_description
1 polymer ?
#
loop_
_entity_poly.entity_id
_entity_poly.type
_entity_poly.pdbx_seq_one_letter_code
_entity_poly.pdbx_strand_id
1 'polypeptide(L)'
;MKKIVFLLSAFAIMLSAANNKANELQTKCDNNDLEACSDLGFLYSEGLEINGDDKKAIELFTKACEGGYARGCAELGVMYEGGFGVQKDTKKAISLYEKACKNEYLKSCNYLGTMYASQKDYDKAKDLFIKSCDKGNAMGCFSIATLYHNAKGFKNDINMAMKYYKKACDLKDEIACVQYENLKEKK
;
A
#
# COMPACT_ATOMS: atom_id res chain seq x y z
N MET A 1 48.24 3.20 22.43
CA MET A 1 47.28 2.70 21.42
C MET A 1 46.09 2.02 22.11
N LYS A 2 45.07 2.78 22.54
CA LYS A 2 43.82 2.25 23.13
C LYS A 2 42.67 3.24 22.92
N LYS A 3 42.23 3.46 21.67
CA LYS A 3 41.01 4.23 21.38
C LYS A 3 40.17 3.73 20.20
N ILE A 4 40.50 2.57 19.59
CA ILE A 4 39.79 2.08 18.38
C ILE A 4 38.73 0.99 18.69
N VAL A 5 38.69 0.43 19.90
CA VAL A 5 37.83 -0.74 20.22
C VAL A 5 36.36 -0.38 20.52
N PHE A 6 36.03 0.89 20.78
CA PHE A 6 34.68 1.27 21.24
C PHE A 6 33.68 1.65 20.13
N LEU A 7 34.11 1.83 18.88
CA LEU A 7 33.21 2.20 17.77
C LEU A 7 32.61 0.98 17.02
N LEU A 8 33.26 -0.19 17.10
CA LEU A 8 32.77 -1.42 16.46
C LEU A 8 31.63 -2.09 17.26
N SER A 9 31.54 -1.88 18.56
CA SER A 9 30.54 -2.56 19.40
C SER A 9 29.12 -2.02 19.21
N ALA A 10 28.93 -0.72 18.98
CA ALA A 10 27.60 -0.14 18.76
C ALA A 10 26.95 -0.61 17.44
N PHE A 11 27.75 -0.79 16.38
CA PHE A 11 27.27 -1.30 15.09
C PHE A 11 26.89 -2.80 15.18
N ALA A 12 27.66 -3.59 15.93
CA ALA A 12 27.36 -5.01 16.17
C ALA A 12 26.10 -5.23 17.04
N ILE A 13 25.80 -4.31 17.98
CA ILE A 13 24.61 -4.37 18.83
C ILE A 13 23.33 -3.97 18.06
N MET A 14 23.41 -3.02 17.13
CA MET A 14 22.28 -2.69 16.24
C MET A 14 21.93 -3.85 15.29
N LEU A 15 22.96 -4.54 14.76
CA LEU A 15 22.79 -5.72 13.92
C LEU A 15 22.18 -6.92 14.71
N SER A 16 22.42 -7.02 16.03
CA SER A 16 21.87 -8.10 16.84
C SER A 16 20.41 -7.90 17.25
N ALA A 17 19.96 -6.66 17.44
CA ALA A 17 18.55 -6.35 17.76
C ALA A 17 17.61 -6.52 16.56
N ALA A 18 18.06 -6.13 15.37
CA ALA A 18 17.32 -6.33 14.13
C ALA A 18 17.09 -7.81 13.80
N ASN A 19 18.13 -8.63 13.96
CA ASN A 19 18.03 -10.08 13.83
C ASN A 19 17.04 -10.69 14.83
N ASN A 20 16.89 -10.12 16.04
CA ASN A 20 15.92 -10.61 17.01
C ASN A 20 14.46 -10.44 16.54
N LYS A 21 14.10 -9.29 15.95
CA LYS A 21 12.73 -9.05 15.45
C LYS A 21 12.40 -9.96 14.26
N ALA A 22 13.31 -10.08 13.30
CA ALA A 22 13.13 -10.97 12.16
C ALA A 22 12.98 -12.44 12.60
N ASN A 23 13.79 -12.90 13.57
CA ASN A 23 13.70 -14.25 14.14
C ASN A 23 12.37 -14.50 14.89
N GLU A 24 11.87 -13.51 15.63
CA GLU A 24 10.57 -13.60 16.29
C GLU A 24 9.44 -13.73 15.28
N LEU A 25 9.43 -12.86 14.26
CA LEU A 25 8.43 -12.90 13.19
C LEU A 25 8.52 -14.20 12.39
N GLN A 26 9.72 -14.72 12.14
CA GLN A 26 9.94 -16.02 11.50
C GLN A 26 9.29 -17.14 12.31
N THR A 27 9.55 -17.19 13.62
CA THR A 27 8.96 -18.20 14.52
C THR A 27 7.43 -18.13 14.52
N LYS A 28 6.84 -16.93 14.56
CA LYS A 28 5.39 -16.73 14.48
C LYS A 28 4.83 -17.16 13.12
N CYS A 29 5.47 -16.73 12.03
CA CYS A 29 5.08 -17.11 10.67
C CYS A 29 5.14 -18.63 10.46
N ASP A 30 6.15 -19.32 11.00
CA ASP A 30 6.26 -20.77 10.93
C ASP A 30 5.13 -21.48 11.68
N ASN A 31 4.59 -20.84 12.73
CA ASN A 31 3.38 -21.27 13.44
C ASN A 31 2.07 -20.76 12.80
N ASN A 32 2.09 -20.38 11.52
CA ASN A 32 0.96 -19.90 10.71
C ASN A 32 0.33 -18.57 11.15
N ASP A 33 1.07 -17.74 11.87
CA ASP A 33 0.69 -16.33 12.02
C ASP A 33 0.92 -15.59 10.68
N LEU A 34 -0.17 -15.40 9.93
CA LEU A 34 -0.13 -14.79 8.60
C LEU A 34 0.20 -13.31 8.62
N GLU A 35 -0.14 -12.62 9.70
CA GLU A 35 0.25 -11.23 9.90
C GLU A 35 1.77 -11.14 10.10
N ALA A 36 2.33 -12.00 10.96
CA ALA A 36 3.78 -12.09 11.12
C ALA A 36 4.51 -12.49 9.83
N CYS A 37 3.93 -13.37 9.01
CA CYS A 37 4.47 -13.66 7.68
C CYS A 37 4.51 -12.41 6.80
N SER A 38 3.43 -11.62 6.78
CA SER A 38 3.38 -10.39 5.99
C SER A 38 4.35 -9.33 6.52
N ASP A 39 4.51 -9.19 7.84
CA ASP A 39 5.44 -8.23 8.42
C ASP A 39 6.90 -8.64 8.17
N LEU A 40 7.21 -9.93 8.26
CA LEU A 40 8.53 -10.44 7.90
C LEU A 40 8.81 -10.24 6.41
N GLY A 41 7.82 -10.50 5.54
CA GLY A 41 7.94 -10.25 4.12
C GLY A 41 8.26 -8.79 3.82
N PHE A 42 7.63 -7.87 4.54
CA PHE A 42 7.91 -6.43 4.43
C PHE A 42 9.33 -6.06 4.88
N LEU A 43 9.85 -6.66 5.96
CA LEU A 43 11.26 -6.45 6.35
C LEU A 43 12.23 -6.89 5.25
N TYR A 44 11.96 -8.03 4.62
CA TYR A 44 12.77 -8.52 3.50
C TYR A 44 12.65 -7.66 2.24
N SER A 45 11.46 -7.14 1.89
CA SER A 45 11.29 -6.31 0.69
C SER A 45 11.94 -4.95 0.82
N GLU A 46 11.89 -4.33 2.00
CA GLU A 46 12.47 -3.01 2.21
C GLU A 46 13.97 -3.07 2.57
N GLY A 47 14.49 -4.24 2.93
CA GLY A 47 15.84 -4.38 3.48
C GLY A 47 16.04 -3.58 4.76
N LEU A 48 14.96 -3.37 5.52
CA LEU A 48 15.00 -2.63 6.78
C LEU A 48 15.52 -3.56 7.86
N GLU A 49 16.59 -3.14 8.53
CA GLU A 49 17.15 -3.80 9.71
C GLU A 49 17.84 -5.16 9.39
N ILE A 50 17.47 -5.83 8.30
CA ILE A 50 18.08 -7.06 7.76
C ILE A 50 18.55 -6.87 6.31
N ASN A 51 19.38 -7.78 5.81
CA ASN A 51 19.68 -7.82 4.37
C ASN A 51 18.40 -8.17 3.60
N GLY A 52 17.99 -7.31 2.68
CA GLY A 52 16.78 -7.49 1.88
C GLY A 52 16.87 -8.70 0.94
N ASP A 53 15.72 -9.33 0.68
CA ASP A 53 15.55 -10.46 -0.22
C ASP A 53 14.11 -10.49 -0.77
N ASP A 54 13.93 -9.93 -1.97
CA ASP A 54 12.62 -9.88 -2.63
C ASP A 54 12.01 -11.27 -2.85
N LYS A 55 12.83 -12.31 -3.12
CA LYS A 55 12.31 -13.67 -3.32
C LYS A 55 11.74 -14.20 -2.01
N LYS A 56 12.44 -13.96 -0.90
CA LYS A 56 11.94 -14.32 0.43
C LYS A 56 10.68 -13.56 0.80
N ALA A 57 10.63 -12.26 0.49
CA ALA A 57 9.43 -11.45 0.66
C ALA A 57 8.24 -12.03 -0.13
N ILE A 58 8.44 -12.41 -1.39
CA ILE A 58 7.41 -13.04 -2.23
C ILE A 58 6.89 -14.34 -1.61
N GLU A 59 7.76 -15.23 -1.12
CA GLU A 59 7.35 -16.47 -0.45
C GLU A 59 6.45 -16.19 0.75
N LEU A 60 6.85 -15.24 1.59
CA LEU A 60 6.15 -14.87 2.82
C LEU A 60 4.80 -14.19 2.53
N PHE A 61 4.76 -13.25 1.59
CA PHE A 61 3.53 -12.62 1.14
C PHE A 61 2.58 -13.63 0.47
N THR A 62 3.13 -14.60 -0.28
CA THR A 62 2.34 -15.69 -0.87
C THR A 62 1.69 -16.53 0.22
N LYS A 63 2.47 -16.98 1.22
CA LYS A 63 1.93 -17.72 2.37
C LYS A 63 0.82 -16.93 3.09
N ALA A 64 1.07 -15.66 3.38
CA ALA A 64 0.08 -14.78 4.01
C ALA A 64 -1.19 -14.64 3.16
N CYS A 65 -1.04 -14.38 1.85
CA CYS A 65 -2.16 -14.18 0.94
C CYS A 65 -2.98 -15.45 0.73
N GLU A 66 -2.34 -16.60 0.56
CA GLU A 66 -3.01 -17.90 0.41
C GLU A 66 -3.75 -18.30 1.69
N GLY A 67 -3.20 -17.96 2.85
CA GLY A 67 -3.87 -18.08 4.15
C GLY A 67 -5.02 -17.09 4.37
N GLY A 68 -5.26 -16.16 3.45
CA GLY A 68 -6.39 -15.23 3.50
C GLY A 68 -6.08 -13.86 4.12
N TYR A 69 -4.82 -13.57 4.46
CA TYR A 69 -4.44 -12.26 4.99
C TYR A 69 -4.38 -11.21 3.88
N ALA A 70 -5.30 -10.24 3.93
CA ALA A 70 -5.54 -9.29 2.85
C ALA A 70 -4.33 -8.38 2.57
N ARG A 71 -3.62 -7.93 3.61
CA ARG A 71 -2.39 -7.14 3.45
C ARG A 71 -1.32 -7.94 2.71
N GLY A 72 -1.12 -9.21 3.06
CA GLY A 72 -0.19 -10.09 2.34
C GLY A 72 -0.50 -10.20 0.85
N CYS A 73 -1.78 -10.28 0.47
CA CYS A 73 -2.17 -10.23 -0.94
C CYS A 73 -1.84 -8.89 -1.60
N ALA A 74 -2.06 -7.78 -0.91
CA ALA A 74 -1.74 -6.46 -1.46
C ALA A 74 -0.24 -6.27 -1.65
N GLU A 75 0.59 -6.64 -0.68
CA GLU A 75 2.04 -6.52 -0.82
C GLU A 75 2.57 -7.46 -1.91
N LEU A 76 2.03 -8.68 -2.04
CA LEU A 76 2.36 -9.53 -3.19
C LEU A 76 1.97 -8.88 -4.52
N GLY A 77 0.83 -8.17 -4.56
CA GLY A 77 0.39 -7.39 -5.71
C GLY A 77 1.42 -6.31 -6.10
N VAL A 78 1.98 -5.61 -5.12
CA VAL A 78 3.06 -4.62 -5.32
C VAL A 78 4.29 -5.27 -5.95
N MET A 79 4.70 -6.45 -5.46
CA MET A 79 5.85 -7.18 -6.02
C MET A 79 5.66 -7.49 -7.51
N TYR A 80 4.47 -7.96 -7.91
CA TYR A 80 4.16 -8.25 -9.32
C TYR A 80 3.93 -6.99 -10.17
N GLU A 81 3.42 -5.90 -9.58
CA GLU A 81 3.24 -4.63 -10.29
C GLU A 81 4.58 -3.96 -10.63
N GLY A 82 5.50 -3.97 -9.67
CA GLY A 82 6.84 -3.39 -9.79
C GLY A 82 7.85 -4.32 -10.47
N GLY A 83 7.64 -5.64 -10.40
CA GLY A 83 8.62 -6.63 -10.85
C GLY A 83 9.79 -6.80 -9.87
N PHE A 84 9.54 -6.69 -8.56
CA PHE A 84 10.54 -6.83 -7.50
C PHE A 84 10.75 -8.30 -7.18
N GLY A 85 11.94 -8.86 -7.39
CA GLY A 85 12.23 -10.30 -7.23
C GLY A 85 11.47 -11.25 -8.18
N VAL A 86 10.59 -10.73 -9.04
CA VAL A 86 9.75 -11.49 -9.97
C VAL A 86 9.55 -10.71 -11.27
N GLN A 87 9.25 -11.41 -12.37
CA GLN A 87 8.85 -10.73 -13.60
C GLN A 87 7.55 -9.95 -13.36
N LYS A 88 7.54 -8.68 -13.80
CA LYS A 88 6.34 -7.84 -13.74
C LYS A 88 5.15 -8.52 -14.43
N ASP A 89 4.03 -8.60 -13.72
CA ASP A 89 2.77 -9.17 -14.20
C ASP A 89 1.58 -8.33 -13.70
N THR A 90 1.11 -7.46 -14.57
CA THR A 90 -0.03 -6.56 -14.29
C THR A 90 -1.32 -7.33 -14.02
N LYS A 91 -1.57 -8.46 -14.71
CA LYS A 91 -2.81 -9.22 -14.52
C LYS A 91 -2.82 -9.91 -13.16
N LYS A 92 -1.68 -10.46 -12.75
CA LYS A 92 -1.52 -11.06 -11.43
C LYS A 92 -1.62 -10.03 -10.31
N ALA A 93 -1.00 -8.86 -10.47
CA ALA A 93 -1.15 -7.75 -9.54
C ALA A 93 -2.61 -7.31 -9.36
N ILE A 94 -3.36 -7.14 -10.46
CA ILE A 94 -4.79 -6.83 -10.43
C ILE A 94 -5.57 -7.88 -9.64
N SER A 95 -5.36 -9.17 -9.92
CA SER A 95 -6.06 -10.25 -9.21
C SER A 95 -5.77 -10.27 -7.71
N LEU A 96 -4.51 -10.02 -7.33
CA LEU A 96 -4.09 -9.95 -5.93
C LEU A 96 -4.70 -8.75 -5.21
N TYR A 97 -4.74 -7.58 -5.86
CA TYR A 97 -5.40 -6.41 -5.31
C TYR A 97 -6.92 -6.57 -5.22
N GLU A 98 -7.55 -7.23 -6.20
CA GLU A 98 -8.98 -7.59 -6.12
C GLU A 98 -9.26 -8.47 -4.90
N LYS A 99 -8.41 -9.48 -4.65
CA LYS A 99 -8.52 -10.34 -3.47
C LYS A 99 -8.38 -9.55 -2.17
N ALA A 100 -7.40 -8.65 -2.07
CA ALA A 100 -7.19 -7.83 -0.88
C ALA A 100 -8.33 -6.80 -0.66
N CYS A 101 -8.76 -6.10 -1.71
CA CYS A 101 -9.87 -5.15 -1.67
C CYS A 101 -11.22 -5.82 -1.36
N LYS A 102 -11.43 -7.08 -1.78
CA LYS A 102 -12.61 -7.87 -1.42
C LYS A 102 -12.63 -8.19 0.08
N ASN A 103 -11.47 -8.49 0.66
CA ASN A 103 -11.29 -8.73 2.10
C ASN A 103 -11.00 -7.43 2.88
N GLU A 104 -11.65 -6.33 2.47
CA GLU A 104 -11.69 -5.04 3.17
C GLU A 104 -10.35 -4.31 3.39
N TYR A 105 -9.27 -4.71 2.73
CA TYR A 105 -8.03 -3.92 2.76
C TYR A 105 -8.15 -2.73 1.80
N LEU A 106 -8.71 -1.62 2.29
CA LEU A 106 -9.13 -0.46 1.49
C LEU A 106 -7.99 0.19 0.70
N LYS A 107 -6.76 0.16 1.24
CA LYS A 107 -5.56 0.63 0.53
C LYS A 107 -5.42 -0.08 -0.82
N SER A 108 -5.75 -1.38 -0.87
CA SER A 108 -5.70 -2.14 -2.11
C SER A 108 -6.83 -1.82 -3.09
N CYS A 109 -8.00 -1.37 -2.62
CA CYS A 109 -9.02 -0.81 -3.52
C CYS A 109 -8.47 0.44 -4.25
N ASN A 110 -7.67 1.26 -3.58
CA ASN A 110 -7.02 2.42 -4.22
C ASN A 110 -5.92 2.01 -5.20
N TYR A 111 -5.10 1.00 -4.87
CA TYR A 111 -4.11 0.46 -5.81
C TYR A 111 -4.79 -0.06 -7.07
N LEU A 112 -5.83 -0.88 -6.90
CA LEU A 112 -6.60 -1.42 -8.02
C LEU A 112 -7.26 -0.30 -8.85
N GLY A 113 -7.86 0.70 -8.21
CA GLY A 113 -8.45 1.84 -8.90
C GLY A 113 -7.41 2.64 -9.70
N THR A 114 -6.20 2.80 -9.16
CA THR A 114 -5.08 3.46 -9.84
C THR A 114 -4.60 2.66 -11.05
N MET A 115 -4.55 1.34 -10.95
CA MET A 115 -4.22 0.47 -12.08
C MET A 115 -5.25 0.57 -13.20
N TYR A 116 -6.55 0.58 -12.88
CA TYR A 116 -7.62 0.75 -13.88
C TYR A 116 -7.59 2.16 -14.50
N ALA A 117 -7.39 3.20 -13.70
CA ALA A 117 -7.25 4.57 -14.21
C ALA A 117 -6.05 4.71 -15.16
N SER A 118 -4.93 4.04 -14.88
CA SER A 118 -3.74 4.02 -15.75
C SER A 118 -4.01 3.30 -17.08
N GLN A 119 -4.90 2.32 -17.07
CA GLN A 119 -5.42 1.65 -18.27
C GLN A 119 -6.57 2.41 -18.95
N LYS A 120 -6.92 3.60 -18.44
CA LYS A 120 -8.05 4.44 -18.89
C LYS A 120 -9.43 3.79 -18.70
N ASP A 121 -9.52 2.76 -17.86
CA ASP A 121 -10.79 2.19 -17.39
C ASP A 121 -11.29 3.02 -16.20
N TYR A 122 -11.75 4.23 -16.50
CA TYR A 122 -12.11 5.23 -15.49
C TYR A 122 -13.39 4.90 -14.73
N ASP A 123 -14.29 4.10 -15.32
CA ASP A 123 -15.51 3.64 -14.64
C ASP A 123 -15.19 2.66 -13.52
N LYS A 124 -14.35 1.63 -13.77
CA LYS A 124 -13.90 0.75 -12.69
C LYS A 124 -13.07 1.48 -11.65
N ALA A 125 -12.19 2.39 -12.08
CA ALA A 125 -11.42 3.20 -11.15
C ALA A 125 -12.32 4.01 -10.22
N LYS A 126 -13.34 4.67 -10.77
CA LYS A 126 -14.35 5.42 -10.01
C LYS A 126 -15.04 4.55 -8.97
N ASP A 127 -15.56 3.39 -9.37
CA ASP A 127 -16.29 2.49 -8.46
C ASP A 127 -15.42 2.03 -7.29
N LEU A 128 -14.15 1.74 -7.56
CA LEU A 128 -13.18 1.34 -6.54
C LEU A 128 -12.80 2.47 -5.58
N PHE A 129 -12.56 3.67 -6.11
CA PHE A 129 -12.27 4.84 -5.28
C PHE A 129 -13.47 5.24 -4.41
N ILE A 130 -14.69 5.19 -4.96
CA ILE A 130 -15.92 5.42 -4.20
C ILE A 130 -16.08 4.37 -3.10
N LYS A 131 -15.92 3.08 -3.41
CA LYS A 131 -15.97 2.00 -2.41
C LYS A 131 -14.99 2.24 -1.26
N SER A 132 -13.76 2.64 -1.58
CA SER A 132 -12.73 2.98 -0.59
C SER A 132 -13.12 4.21 0.25
N CYS A 133 -13.58 5.27 -0.41
CA CYS A 133 -14.01 6.51 0.23
C CYS A 133 -15.23 6.33 1.15
N ASP A 134 -16.21 5.53 0.75
CA ASP A 134 -17.43 5.29 1.52
C ASP A 134 -17.18 4.47 2.79
N LYS A 135 -16.10 3.71 2.83
CA LYS A 135 -15.60 3.05 4.05
C LYS A 135 -14.63 3.91 4.87
N GLY A 136 -14.57 5.23 4.60
CA GLY A 136 -13.80 6.18 5.40
C GLY A 136 -12.31 6.26 5.08
N ASN A 137 -11.87 5.73 3.93
CA ASN A 137 -10.49 5.88 3.50
C ASN A 137 -10.27 7.23 2.79
N ALA A 138 -9.48 8.11 3.40
CA ALA A 138 -9.23 9.46 2.89
C ALA A 138 -8.58 9.46 1.49
N MET A 139 -7.64 8.54 1.25
CA MET A 139 -6.99 8.38 -0.05
C MET A 139 -7.99 8.00 -1.14
N GLY A 140 -8.95 7.12 -0.85
CA GLY A 140 -10.04 6.80 -1.79
C GLY A 140 -10.86 8.03 -2.14
N CYS A 141 -11.22 8.84 -1.15
CA CYS A 141 -11.92 10.10 -1.38
C CYS A 141 -11.09 11.09 -2.21
N PHE A 142 -9.80 11.24 -1.92
CA PHE A 142 -8.90 12.09 -2.69
C PHE A 142 -8.77 11.63 -4.14
N SER A 143 -8.64 10.32 -4.38
CA SER A 143 -8.51 9.75 -5.72
C SER A 143 -9.74 9.99 -6.58
N ILE A 144 -10.96 9.78 -6.05
CA ILE A 144 -12.18 10.09 -6.80
C ILE A 144 -12.35 11.61 -7.02
N ALA A 145 -11.99 12.44 -6.05
CA ALA A 145 -12.01 13.90 -6.21
C ALA A 145 -11.12 14.35 -7.38
N THR A 146 -9.92 13.79 -7.44
CA THR A 146 -8.92 14.06 -8.50
C THR A 146 -9.39 13.57 -9.87
N LEU A 147 -10.12 12.46 -9.92
CA LEU A 147 -10.71 11.94 -11.15
C LEU A 147 -11.74 12.92 -11.74
N TYR A 148 -12.63 13.46 -10.91
CA TYR A 148 -13.61 14.48 -11.30
C TYR A 148 -12.95 15.81 -11.67
N HIS A 149 -11.97 16.28 -10.87
CA HIS A 149 -11.31 17.57 -11.07
C HIS A 149 -10.54 17.64 -12.40
N ASN A 150 -9.83 16.57 -12.75
CA ASN A 150 -9.01 16.52 -13.96
C ASN A 150 -9.77 16.10 -15.22
N ALA A 151 -11.09 15.89 -15.14
CA ALA A 151 -11.93 15.42 -16.24
C ALA A 151 -11.43 14.14 -16.93
N LYS A 152 -10.73 13.26 -16.20
CA LYS A 152 -10.21 12.01 -16.77
C LYS A 152 -11.34 10.99 -16.89
N GLY A 153 -11.86 10.80 -18.10
CA GLY A 153 -12.94 9.86 -18.40
C GLY A 153 -14.34 10.36 -18.09
N PHE A 154 -14.50 11.57 -17.55
CA PHE A 154 -15.77 12.17 -17.18
C PHE A 154 -15.82 13.64 -17.59
N LYS A 155 -17.03 14.20 -17.72
CA LYS A 155 -17.18 15.66 -17.78
C LYS A 155 -16.61 16.23 -16.47
N ASN A 156 -15.78 17.28 -16.58
CA ASN A 156 -15.27 17.99 -15.41
C ASN A 156 -16.45 18.37 -14.50
N ASP A 157 -16.47 17.82 -13.28
CA ASP A 157 -17.50 18.08 -12.29
C ASP A 157 -16.85 18.61 -11.01
N ILE A 158 -16.64 19.93 -11.00
CA ILE A 158 -16.05 20.64 -9.87
C ILE A 158 -16.88 20.47 -8.59
N ASN A 159 -18.21 20.30 -8.70
CA ASN A 159 -19.05 20.07 -7.52
C ASN A 159 -18.74 18.71 -6.88
N MET A 160 -18.62 17.67 -7.70
CA MET A 160 -18.26 16.34 -7.23
C MET A 160 -16.80 16.27 -6.74
N ALA A 161 -15.87 16.96 -7.42
CA ALA A 161 -14.50 17.10 -6.94
C ALA A 161 -14.45 17.75 -5.55
N MET A 162 -15.11 18.89 -5.36
CA MET A 162 -15.18 19.57 -4.07
C MET A 162 -15.83 18.70 -2.98
N LYS A 163 -16.92 17.99 -3.30
CA LYS A 163 -17.59 17.08 -2.37
C LYS A 163 -16.62 16.03 -1.83
N TYR A 164 -15.82 15.41 -2.69
CA TYR A 164 -14.91 14.36 -2.28
C TYR A 164 -13.61 14.89 -1.66
N TYR A 165 -13.07 16.03 -2.11
CA TYR A 165 -11.96 16.69 -1.41
C TYR A 165 -12.36 17.11 0.00
N LYS A 166 -13.58 17.63 0.20
CA LYS A 166 -14.11 17.93 1.53
C LYS A 166 -14.19 16.68 2.40
N LYS A 167 -14.71 15.57 1.87
CA LYS A 167 -14.79 14.30 2.61
C LYS A 167 -13.40 13.76 2.99
N ALA A 168 -12.42 13.83 2.09
CA ALA A 168 -11.03 13.48 2.40
C ALA A 168 -10.42 14.41 3.47
N CYS A 169 -10.69 15.72 3.39
CA CYS A 169 -10.27 16.70 4.39
C CYS A 169 -10.86 16.41 5.78
N ASP A 170 -12.14 16.05 5.86
CA ASP A 170 -12.80 15.65 7.11
C ASP A 170 -12.16 14.39 7.72
N LEU A 171 -11.61 13.52 6.86
CA LEU A 171 -10.79 12.36 7.21
C LEU A 171 -9.31 12.69 7.44
N LYS A 172 -8.98 13.97 7.66
CA LYS A 172 -7.64 14.49 8.01
C LYS A 172 -6.60 14.42 6.89
N ASP A 173 -7.02 14.34 5.62
CA ASP A 173 -6.10 14.54 4.49
C ASP A 173 -5.87 16.04 4.26
N GLU A 174 -4.70 16.52 4.68
CA GLU A 174 -4.34 17.95 4.62
C GLU A 174 -4.28 18.48 3.18
N ILE A 175 -3.78 17.66 2.25
CA ILE A 175 -3.71 18.04 0.83
C ILE A 175 -5.12 18.22 0.29
N ALA A 176 -6.04 17.32 0.64
CA ALA A 176 -7.44 17.45 0.27
C ALA A 176 -8.10 18.73 0.81
N CYS A 177 -7.77 19.13 2.05
CA CYS A 177 -8.26 20.39 2.62
C CYS A 177 -7.83 21.59 1.77
N VAL A 178 -6.55 21.64 1.38
CA VAL A 178 -6.02 22.70 0.52
C VAL A 178 -6.71 22.70 -0.85
N GLN A 179 -6.90 21.53 -1.46
CA GLN A 179 -7.61 21.43 -2.75
C GLN A 179 -9.08 21.86 -2.64
N TYR A 180 -9.75 21.53 -1.54
CA TYR A 180 -11.12 21.93 -1.30
C TYR A 180 -11.27 23.46 -1.20
N GLU A 181 -10.43 24.13 -0.39
CA GLU A 181 -10.47 25.59 -0.26
C GLU A 181 -10.11 26.29 -1.58
N ASN A 182 -9.07 25.81 -2.29
CA ASN A 182 -8.70 26.35 -3.61
C ASN A 182 -9.84 26.29 -4.64
N LEU A 183 -10.68 25.25 -4.60
CA LEU A 183 -11.82 25.10 -5.50
C LEU A 183 -13.03 25.94 -5.05
N LYS A 184 -13.17 26.19 -3.76
CA LYS A 184 -14.22 27.03 -3.18
C LYS A 184 -14.01 28.50 -3.56
N GLU A 185 -12.77 28.98 -3.58
CA GLU A 185 -12.43 30.35 -3.96
C GLU A 185 -12.61 30.66 -5.46
N LYS A 186 -12.65 29.62 -6.30
CA LYS A 186 -12.76 29.75 -7.77
C LYS A 186 -14.20 29.70 -8.29
N LYS A 187 -15.19 29.63 -7.41
CA LYS A 187 -16.62 29.66 -7.72
C LYS A 187 -17.21 31.03 -7.46
#